data_AF-A0A0M0GJE0-F1
#
_entry.id   AF-A0A0M0GJE0-F1
#
_cell.length_a   1.000
_cell.length_b   1.000
_cell.length_c   1.000
_cell.angle_alpha   90.00
_cell.angle_beta   90.00
_cell.angle_gamma   90.00
#
_symmetry.space_group_name_H-M   'P 1'
#
loop_
_entity.id
_entity.type
_entity.pdbx_description
1 polymer ?
#
loop_
_entity_poly.entity_id
_entity_poly.type
_entity_poly.pdbx_seq_one_letter_code
_entity_poly.pdbx_strand_id
1 'polypeptide(L)'
;MSGIIRVTPAELVDMATRYNGESGQVGEQISRLDSMISQLEGMWEGESSRAFAQQYETLKPSFIQMQQLMEDISAQLNSTARALEEADQQIASQIRG
;
A
#
# COMPACT_ATOMS: atom_id res chain seq x y z
N MET A 1 17.37 -25.15 -2.24
CA MET A 1 17.00 -23.72 -2.26
C MET A 1 17.03 -23.21 -0.83
N SER A 2 18.19 -22.82 -0.31
CA SER A 2 18.30 -22.27 1.04
C SER A 2 18.17 -20.75 0.99
N GLY A 3 16.98 -20.26 0.68
CA GLY A 3 16.61 -18.90 1.03
C GLY A 3 16.27 -18.92 2.51
N ILE A 4 17.29 -18.91 3.38
CA ILE A 4 17.05 -18.69 4.82
C ILE A 4 16.42 -17.31 4.91
N ILE A 5 15.10 -17.26 5.11
CA ILE A 5 14.40 -16.04 5.46
C ILE A 5 14.99 -15.64 6.81
N ARG A 6 15.89 -14.65 6.79
CA ARG A 6 16.52 -14.11 8.00
C ARG A 6 15.56 -13.24 8.83
N VAL A 7 14.33 -13.09 8.34
CA VAL A 7 13.30 -12.21 8.88
C VAL A 7 12.31 -13.06 9.66
N THR A 8 12.06 -12.66 10.90
CA THR A 8 11.06 -13.29 11.77
C THR A 8 9.63 -12.95 11.32
N PRO A 9 8.63 -13.77 11.65
CA PRO A 9 7.23 -13.41 11.40
C PRO A 9 6.84 -12.03 11.94
N ALA A 10 7.33 -11.68 13.13
CA ALA A 10 7.11 -10.37 13.74
C ALA A 10 7.64 -9.22 12.88
N GLU A 11 8.85 -9.35 12.34
CA GLU A 11 9.42 -8.33 11.45
C GLU A 11 8.64 -8.18 10.13
N LEU A 12 8.07 -9.28 9.62
CA LEU A 12 7.19 -9.24 8.43
C LEU A 12 5.87 -8.50 8.74
N VAL A 13 5.26 -8.75 9.90
CA VAL A 13 4.05 -8.05 10.35
C VAL A 13 4.32 -6.55 10.59
N ASP A 14 5.47 -6.21 11.17
CA ASP A 14 5.89 -4.83 11.34
C ASP A 14 6.02 -4.12 9.99
N MET A 15 6.65 -4.76 8.99
CA MET A 15 6.73 -4.18 7.65
C MET A 15 5.36 -4.08 6.98
N ALA A 16 4.50 -5.10 7.14
CA ALA A 16 3.14 -5.05 6.61
C ALA A 16 2.36 -3.85 7.15
N THR A 17 2.51 -3.57 8.45
CA THR A 17 1.86 -2.42 9.11
C THR A 17 2.38 -1.09 8.56
N ARG A 18 3.68 -0.97 8.30
CA ARG A 18 4.26 0.22 7.67
C ARG A 18 3.71 0.44 6.26
N TYR A 19 3.68 -0.60 5.41
CA TYR A 19 3.12 -0.50 4.07
C TYR A 19 1.64 -0.09 4.07
N ASN A 20 0.86 -0.61 5.02
CA ASN A 20 -0.54 -0.21 5.17
C ASN A 20 -0.68 1.26 5.60
N GLY A 21 0.13 1.71 6.56
CA GLY A 21 0.14 3.13 6.98
C GLY A 21 0.54 4.09 5.86
N GLU A 22 1.53 3.71 5.05
CA GLU A 22 1.93 4.49 3.88
C GLU A 22 0.85 4.50 2.77
N SER A 23 0.11 3.40 2.56
CA SER A 23 -1.04 3.41 1.64
C SER A 23 -2.11 4.43 2.09
N GLY A 24 -2.38 4.49 3.40
CA GLY A 24 -3.29 5.48 3.98
C GLY A 24 -2.84 6.91 3.69
N GLN A 25 -1.55 7.21 3.87
CA GLN A 25 -0.99 8.53 3.56
C GLN A 25 -1.13 8.89 2.07
N VAL A 26 -0.94 7.93 1.17
CA VAL A 26 -1.17 8.13 -0.28
C VAL A 26 -2.65 8.42 -0.55
N GLY A 27 -3.58 7.68 0.04
CA GLY A 27 -5.02 7.91 -0.10
C GLY A 27 -5.45 9.31 0.39
N GLU A 28 -4.90 9.75 1.52
CA GLU A 28 -5.10 11.13 2.01
C GLU A 28 -4.52 12.16 1.05
N GLN A 29 -3.35 11.89 0.46
CA GLN A 29 -2.73 12.80 -0.51
C GLN A 29 -3.56 12.93 -1.78
N ILE A 30 -4.12 11.83 -2.29
CA ILE A 30 -5.08 11.85 -3.41
C ILE A 30 -6.29 12.72 -3.06
N SER A 31 -6.86 12.54 -1.87
CA SER A 31 -8.03 13.32 -1.40
C SER A 31 -7.74 14.82 -1.30
N ARG A 32 -6.52 15.19 -0.86
CA ARG A 32 -6.06 16.59 -0.83
C ARG A 32 -5.91 17.16 -2.24
N LEU A 33 -5.32 16.39 -3.16
CA LEU A 33 -5.15 16.82 -4.55
C LEU A 33 -6.49 17.00 -5.27
N ASP A 34 -7.47 16.11 -5.03
CA ASP A 34 -8.84 16.26 -5.53
C ASP A 34 -9.46 17.60 -5.10
N SER A 35 -9.30 17.94 -3.82
CA SER A 35 -9.80 19.21 -3.27
C SER A 35 -9.12 20.43 -3.91
N MET A 36 -7.81 20.34 -4.15
CA MET A 36 -7.04 21.43 -4.78
C MET A 36 -7.46 21.65 -6.24
N ILE A 37 -7.69 20.59 -7.01
CA ILE A 37 -8.15 20.71 -8.39
C ILE A 37 -9.55 21.29 -8.46
N SER A 38 -10.47 20.85 -7.59
CA SER A 38 -11.81 21.43 -7.53
C SER A 38 -11.79 22.93 -7.18
N GLN A 39 -10.91 23.36 -6.27
CA GLN A 39 -10.71 24.78 -5.97
C GLN A 39 -10.12 25.54 -7.16
N LEU A 40 -9.15 24.95 -7.87
CA LEU A 40 -8.53 25.55 -9.06
C LEU A 40 -9.57 25.81 -10.15
N GLU A 41 -10.46 24.85 -10.41
CA GLU A 41 -11.55 24.98 -11.39
C GLU A 41 -12.54 26.09 -11.02
N GLY A 42 -12.82 26.28 -9.73
CA GLY A 42 -13.70 27.36 -9.26
C GLY A 42 -13.06 28.75 -9.26
N MET A 43 -11.75 28.85 -9.06
CA MET A 43 -11.01 30.12 -9.05
C MET A 43 -10.61 30.58 -10.45
N TRP A 44 -10.30 29.63 -11.32
CA TRP A 44 -9.79 29.89 -12.66
C TRP A 44 -10.75 29.30 -13.70
N GLU A 45 -11.62 30.16 -14.22
CA GLU A 45 -12.49 29.81 -15.33
C GLU A 45 -11.73 29.91 -16.67
N GLY A 46 -11.87 28.89 -17.52
CA GLY A 46 -11.32 28.89 -18.87
C GLY A 46 -10.75 27.54 -19.32
N GLU A 47 -10.35 27.46 -20.59
CA GLU A 47 -9.83 26.21 -21.18
C GLU A 47 -8.53 25.73 -20.53
N SER A 48 -7.66 26.63 -20.07
CA SER A 48 -6.40 26.27 -19.43
C SER A 48 -6.61 25.53 -18.10
N SER A 49 -7.59 25.95 -17.29
CA SER A 49 -7.95 25.28 -16.03
C SER A 49 -8.51 23.88 -16.29
N ARG A 50 -9.39 23.75 -17.29
CA ARG A 50 -9.92 22.45 -17.74
C ARG A 50 -8.82 21.50 -18.20
N ALA A 51 -7.82 22.00 -18.93
CA ALA A 51 -6.69 21.18 -19.36
C ALA A 51 -5.86 20.65 -18.17
N PHE A 52 -5.65 21.48 -17.13
CA PHE A 52 -5.00 21.06 -15.89
C PHE A 52 -5.81 19.98 -15.14
N ALA A 53 -7.11 20.19 -14.97
CA ALA A 53 -7.99 19.22 -14.34
C ALA A 53 -8.01 17.88 -15.10
N GLN A 54 -8.04 17.93 -16.43
CA GLN A 54 -8.03 16.74 -17.28
C GLN A 54 -6.69 15.99 -17.19
N GLN A 55 -5.57 16.70 -17.09
CA GLN A 55 -4.26 16.09 -16.84
C GLN A 55 -4.23 15.39 -15.48
N TYR A 56 -4.79 16.02 -14.44
CA TYR A 56 -4.88 15.42 -13.11
C TYR A 56 -5.71 14.14 -13.12
N GLU A 57 -6.92 14.17 -13.70
CA GLU A 57 -7.80 13.00 -13.82
C GLU A 57 -7.14 11.85 -14.59
N THR A 58 -6.27 12.15 -15.55
CA THR A 58 -5.49 11.13 -16.29
C THR A 58 -4.42 10.47 -15.41
N LEU A 59 -3.79 11.23 -14.50
CA LEU A 59 -2.71 10.75 -13.64
C LEU A 59 -3.21 10.11 -12.33
N LYS A 60 -4.36 10.54 -11.82
CA LYS A 60 -4.99 10.05 -10.58
C LYS A 60 -5.07 8.52 -10.49
N PRO A 61 -5.45 7.77 -11.55
CA PRO A 61 -5.46 6.30 -11.51
C PRO A 61 -4.11 5.67 -11.14
N SER A 62 -2.98 6.28 -11.52
CA SER A 62 -1.65 5.77 -11.18
C SER A 62 -1.35 5.87 -9.69
N PHE A 63 -1.83 6.92 -9.02
CA PHE A 63 -1.72 7.07 -7.57
C PHE A 63 -2.61 6.07 -6.83
N ILE A 64 -3.82 5.82 -7.33
CA ILE A 64 -4.72 4.79 -6.80
C ILE A 64 -4.08 3.40 -6.95
N GLN A 65 -3.48 3.10 -8.11
CA GLN A 65 -2.74 1.85 -8.31
C GLN A 65 -1.54 1.72 -7.36
N MET A 66 -0.82 2.82 -7.10
CA MET A 66 0.26 2.82 -6.11
C MET A 66 -0.28 2.51 -4.71
N GLN A 67 -1.38 3.13 -4.29
CA GLN A 67 -2.03 2.82 -3.01
C GLN A 67 -2.40 1.33 -2.93
N GLN A 68 -3.06 0.79 -3.96
CA GLN A 68 -3.45 -0.62 -4.00
C GLN A 68 -2.24 -1.55 -3.92
N LEU A 69 -1.16 -1.24 -4.64
CA LEU A 69 0.07 -2.01 -4.58
C LEU A 69 0.65 -2.08 -3.16
N MET A 70 0.60 -0.98 -2.41
CA MET A 70 1.07 -0.95 -1.02
C MET A 70 0.19 -1.80 -0.10
N GLU A 71 -1.13 -1.78 -0.30
CA GLU A 71 -2.07 -2.64 0.41
C GLU A 71 -1.85 -4.12 0.09
N ASP A 72 -1.61 -4.45 -1.18
CA ASP A 72 -1.32 -5.80 -1.63
C ASP A 72 0.00 -6.33 -1.05
N ILE A 73 1.04 -5.49 -0.98
CA ILE A 73 2.30 -5.84 -0.33
C ILE A 73 2.08 -6.10 1.16
N SER A 74 1.31 -5.26 1.85
CA SER A 74 0.95 -5.47 3.26
C SER A 74 0.24 -6.80 3.46
N ALA A 75 -0.74 -7.14 2.62
CA ALA A 75 -1.46 -8.40 2.69
C ALA A 75 -0.53 -9.61 2.46
N GLN A 76 0.38 -9.53 1.48
CA GLN A 76 1.35 -10.58 1.17
C GLN A 76 2.34 -10.80 2.31
N LEU A 77 2.84 -9.73 2.94
CA LEU A 77 3.73 -9.82 4.10
C LEU A 77 3.04 -10.48 5.30
N ASN A 78 1.80 -10.10 5.60
CA ASN A 78 1.01 -10.73 6.65
C ASN A 78 0.74 -12.22 6.38
N SER A 79 0.43 -12.58 5.13
CA SER A 79 0.24 -13.97 4.73
C SER A 79 1.53 -14.79 4.90
N THR A 80 2.66 -14.22 4.50
CA THR A 80 3.97 -14.87 4.63
C THR A 80 4.38 -15.06 6.09
N ALA A 81 4.09 -14.08 6.96
CA ALA A 81 4.34 -14.18 8.39
C ALA A 81 3.57 -15.36 9.02
N ARG A 82 2.28 -15.49 8.70
CA ARG A 82 1.45 -16.61 9.17
C ARG A 82 1.96 -17.96 8.69
N ALA A 83 2.35 -18.06 7.42
CA ALA A 83 2.89 -19.29 6.86
C ALA A 83 4.20 -19.71 7.55
N LEU A 84 5.07 -18.76 7.93
CA LEU A 84 6.25 -19.08 8.73
C LEU A 84 5.87 -19.58 10.13
N GLU A 85 4.97 -18.88 10.83
CA GLU A 85 4.56 -19.28 12.19
C GLU A 85 3.93 -20.68 12.21
N GLU A 86 3.09 -21.00 11.23
CA GLU A 86 2.49 -22.32 11.08
C GLU A 86 3.55 -23.41 10.83
N ALA A 87 4.52 -23.13 9.95
CA ALA A 87 5.61 -24.05 9.68
C ALA A 87 6.47 -24.31 10.94
N ASP A 88 6.81 -23.26 11.69
CA ASP A 88 7.58 -23.37 12.93
C ASP A 88 6.81 -24.17 14.01
N GLN A 89 5.52 -23.92 14.18
CA GLN A 89 4.66 -24.68 15.10
C GLN A 89 4.57 -26.16 14.71
N GLN A 90 4.43 -26.45 13.41
CA GLN A 90 4.38 -27.81 12.90
C GLN A 90 5.69 -28.56 13.19
N ILE A 91 6.85 -27.95 12.93
CA ILE A 91 8.16 -28.54 13.23
C ILE A 91 8.31 -28.77 14.75
N ALA A 92 7.94 -27.80 15.58
CA ALA A 92 7.99 -27.92 17.04
C ALA A 92 7.04 -29.01 17.60
N SER A 93 5.94 -29.30 16.91
CA SER A 93 5.02 -30.39 17.28
C SER A 93 5.63 -31.78 16.97
N GLN A 94 6.34 -31.91 15.84
CA GLN A 94 6.97 -33.16 15.43
C GLN A 94 8.18 -33.54 16.30
N ILE A 95 8.92 -32.56 16.83
CA ILE A 95 10.05 -32.82 17.73
C ILE A 95 9.60 -33.26 19.13
N ARG A 96 8.39 -32.84 19.55
CA ARG A 96 7.84 -33.13 20.88
C ARG A 96 7.01 -34.42 20.94
N GLY A 97 6.65 -35.01 19.80
CA GLY A 97 5.97 -36.30 19.68
C GLY A 97 6.97 -37.42 19.41
#